data_AF-A0A2X1PU34-F1
#
_entry.id   AF-A0A2X1PU34-F1
#
_cell.length_a   1.000
_cell.length_b   1.000
_cell.length_c   1.000
_cell.angle_alpha   90.00
_cell.angle_beta   90.00
_cell.angle_gamma   90.00
#
_symmetry.space_group_name_H-M   'P 1'
#
loop_
_entity.id
_entity.type
_entity.pdbx_description
1 polymer ?
#
loop_
_entity_poly.entity_id
_entity_poly.type
_entity_poly.pdbx_seq_one_letter_code
_entity_poly.pdbx_strand_id
1 'polypeptide(L)'
;MLKRTTKIAFLSSFVALSSFSVSAEDMQFGVTPPQITAQTYVLMDYNSGAILTALNPDQRQYPASLTKMMTSYVVGVALKQGKIHNTDMVTIGESAWGA
;
A
#
# COMPACT_ATOMS: atom_id res chain seq x y z
N MET A 1 41.75 -4.37 -38.47
CA MET A 1 40.43 -3.95 -37.93
C MET A 1 39.73 -4.99 -37.04
N LEU A 2 40.25 -6.22 -36.87
CA LEU A 2 39.52 -7.34 -36.24
C LEU A 2 39.59 -7.45 -34.70
N LYS A 3 40.36 -6.60 -34.00
CA LYS A 3 40.56 -6.70 -32.53
C LYS A 3 39.59 -5.86 -31.68
N ARG A 4 38.82 -4.95 -32.30
CA ARG A 4 37.88 -4.07 -31.60
C ARG A 4 36.50 -4.73 -31.38
N THR A 5 36.10 -5.63 -32.27
CA THR A 5 34.83 -6.36 -32.20
C THR A 5 34.81 -7.41 -31.09
N THR A 6 35.96 -7.99 -30.73
CA THR A 6 36.07 -9.01 -29.66
C THR A 6 35.92 -8.40 -28.25
N LYS A 7 36.34 -7.14 -28.05
CA LYS A 7 36.16 -6.43 -26.77
C LYS A 7 34.70 -6.04 -26.52
N ILE A 8 33.97 -5.74 -27.59
CA ILE A 8 32.53 -5.40 -27.54
C ILE A 8 31.71 -6.65 -27.22
N ALA A 9 32.09 -7.83 -27.76
CA ALA A 9 31.46 -9.11 -27.42
C ALA A 9 31.66 -9.54 -25.96
N PHE A 10 32.81 -9.22 -25.35
CA PHE A 10 33.06 -9.49 -23.94
C PHE A 10 32.28 -8.54 -23.01
N LEU A 11 32.10 -7.28 -23.43
CA LEU A 11 31.35 -6.28 -22.67
C LEU A 11 29.82 -6.53 -22.73
N SER A 12 29.31 -7.05 -23.86
CA SER A 12 27.90 -7.46 -23.97
C SER A 12 27.58 -8.72 -23.17
N SER A 13 28.55 -9.61 -22.94
CA SER A 13 28.35 -10.82 -22.13
C SER A 13 28.28 -10.53 -20.62
N PHE A 14 28.81 -9.41 -20.14
CA PHE A 14 28.76 -9.04 -18.72
C PHE A 14 27.42 -8.38 -18.32
N VAL A 15 26.73 -7.73 -19.26
CA VAL A 15 25.42 -7.08 -19.03
C VAL A 15 24.27 -8.09 -19.01
N ALA A 16 24.44 -9.28 -19.58
CA ALA A 16 23.39 -10.32 -19.60
C ALA A 16 23.22 -11.07 -18.27
N LEU A 17 24.13 -10.92 -17.30
CA LEU A 17 24.11 -11.71 -16.05
C LEU A 17 23.41 -11.02 -14.87
N SER A 18 22.93 -9.78 -15.03
CA SER A 18 22.35 -8.97 -13.94
C SER A 18 20.82 -9.04 -13.81
N SER A 19 20.15 -9.94 -14.52
CA SER A 19 18.70 -10.15 -14.39
C SER A 19 18.37 -11.12 -13.25
N PHE A 20 18.74 -10.78 -12.01
CA PHE A 20 18.17 -11.44 -10.84
C PHE A 20 16.84 -10.77 -10.51
N SER A 21 15.74 -11.42 -10.91
CA SER A 21 14.42 -11.06 -10.41
C SER A 21 14.33 -11.45 -8.94
N VAL A 22 14.35 -10.47 -8.03
CA VAL A 22 13.94 -10.68 -6.65
C VAL A 22 12.44 -10.91 -6.65
N SER A 23 12.02 -12.16 -6.48
CA SER A 23 10.63 -12.47 -6.14
C SER A 23 10.39 -12.05 -4.70
N ALA A 24 9.34 -11.25 -4.46
CA ALA A 24 8.85 -11.01 -3.11
C ALA A 24 8.21 -12.31 -2.63
N GLU A 25 8.81 -12.93 -1.61
CA GLU A 25 8.25 -14.11 -0.96
C GLU A 25 7.46 -13.66 0.27
N ASP A 26 6.21 -14.11 0.37
CA ASP A 26 5.34 -13.79 1.50
C ASP A 26 5.92 -14.39 2.79
N MET A 27 6.01 -13.59 3.85
CA MET A 27 6.53 -14.03 5.15
C MET A 27 5.59 -15.08 5.77
N GLN A 28 5.99 -16.36 5.76
CA GLN A 28 5.23 -17.44 6.37
C GLN A 28 5.49 -17.50 7.89
N PHE A 29 4.55 -17.03 8.70
CA PHE A 29 4.66 -16.98 10.17
C PHE A 29 4.52 -18.35 10.89
N GLY A 30 4.44 -19.46 10.15
CA GLY A 30 4.38 -20.81 10.72
C GLY A 30 3.08 -21.17 11.46
N VAL A 31 2.02 -20.37 11.31
CA VAL A 31 0.70 -20.60 11.93
C VAL A 31 -0.35 -20.73 10.84
N THR A 32 -1.20 -21.75 10.94
CA THR A 32 -2.34 -21.91 10.04
C THR A 32 -3.39 -20.82 10.32
N PRO A 33 -3.78 -20.01 9.32
CA PRO A 33 -4.81 -18.99 9.50
C PRO A 33 -6.16 -19.59 9.93
N PRO A 34 -6.93 -18.90 10.79
CA PRO A 34 -8.28 -19.33 11.11
C PRO A 34 -9.20 -19.22 9.89
N GLN A 35 -10.26 -20.04 9.88
CA GLN A 35 -11.33 -19.89 8.90
C GLN A 35 -12.21 -18.70 9.29
N ILE A 36 -12.26 -17.68 8.44
CA ILE A 36 -13.07 -16.47 8.65
C ILE A 36 -14.17 -16.42 7.59
N THR A 37 -15.42 -16.29 8.02
CA THR A 37 -16.56 -16.10 7.11
C THR A 37 -16.65 -14.63 6.68
N ALA A 38 -15.87 -14.25 5.67
CA ALA A 38 -15.91 -12.94 5.03
C ALA A 38 -15.58 -13.08 3.54
N GLN A 39 -16.02 -12.12 2.71
CA GLN A 39 -15.64 -12.08 1.29
C GLN A 39 -14.15 -11.74 1.10
N THR A 40 -13.64 -10.83 1.94
CA THR A 40 -12.27 -10.32 1.91
C THR A 40 -11.82 -9.99 3.33
N TYR A 41 -10.55 -10.17 3.67
CA TYR A 41 -9.96 -9.63 4.90
C TYR A 41 -8.43 -9.48 4.79
N VAL A 42 -7.87 -8.65 5.68
CA VAL A 42 -6.41 -8.52 5.90
C VAL A 42 -6.16 -8.41 7.40
N LEU A 43 -5.19 -9.16 7.89
CA LEU A 43 -4.55 -8.95 9.20
C LEU A 43 -3.11 -8.51 8.96
N MET A 44 -2.75 -7.33 9.47
CA MET A 44 -1.45 -6.70 9.27
C MET A 44 -0.85 -6.26 10.60
N ASP A 45 0.44 -6.49 10.79
CA ASP A 45 1.20 -5.90 11.89
C ASP A 45 1.43 -4.40 11.63
N TYR A 46 1.13 -3.56 12.62
CA TYR A 46 1.19 -2.11 12.49
C TYR A 46 2.62 -1.58 12.29
N ASN A 47 3.60 -2.16 12.99
CA ASN A 47 4.96 -1.61 13.03
C ASN A 47 5.75 -1.96 11.76
N SER A 48 5.62 -3.20 11.29
CA SER A 48 6.36 -3.74 10.13
C SER A 48 5.59 -3.62 8.81
N GLY A 49 4.26 -3.48 8.87
CA GLY A 49 3.39 -3.57 7.69
C GLY A 49 3.26 -5.01 7.16
N ALA A 50 3.76 -6.01 7.86
CA ALA A 50 3.70 -7.39 7.41
C ALA A 50 2.25 -7.91 7.45
N ILE A 51 1.78 -8.48 6.34
CA ILE A 51 0.49 -9.17 6.26
C ILE A 51 0.67 -10.55 6.90
N LEU A 52 -0.04 -10.80 8.00
CA LEU A 52 0.02 -12.08 8.73
C LEU A 52 -0.91 -13.13 8.09
N THR A 53 -2.05 -12.68 7.57
CA THR A 53 -2.99 -13.49 6.79
C THR A 53 -3.96 -12.58 6.03
N ALA A 54 -4.43 -13.01 4.87
CA ALA A 54 -5.41 -12.29 4.07
C ALA A 54 -6.27 -13.26 3.24
N LEU A 55 -7.44 -12.77 2.81
CA LEU A 55 -8.29 -13.41 1.82
C LEU A 55 -8.72 -12.36 0.81
N ASN A 56 -8.39 -12.55 -0.47
CA ASN A 56 -8.73 -11.64 -1.57
C ASN A 56 -8.49 -10.15 -1.25
N PRO A 57 -7.30 -9.76 -0.74
CA PRO A 57 -7.07 -8.43 -0.16
C PRO A 57 -7.25 -7.27 -1.17
N ASP A 58 -6.98 -7.51 -2.45
CA ASP A 58 -7.08 -6.51 -3.51
C ASP A 58 -8.42 -6.55 -4.27
N GLN A 59 -9.32 -7.47 -3.89
CA GLN A 59 -10.65 -7.52 -4.49
C GLN A 59 -11.41 -6.25 -4.10
N ARG A 60 -11.87 -5.50 -5.11
CA ARG A 60 -12.63 -4.27 -4.89
C ARG A 60 -13.95 -4.56 -4.17
N GLN A 61 -14.19 -3.82 -3.09
CA GLN A 61 -15.40 -3.86 -2.28
C GLN A 61 -15.96 -2.45 -2.09
N TYR A 62 -17.28 -2.32 -1.92
CA TYR A 62 -17.87 -1.03 -1.57
C TYR A 62 -17.59 -0.73 -0.09
N PRO A 63 -16.83 0.35 0.23
CA PRO A 63 -16.38 0.60 1.60
C PRO A 63 -17.50 1.13 2.51
N ALA A 64 -18.63 1.59 1.96
CA ALA A 64 -19.70 2.25 2.71
C ALA A 64 -19.14 3.33 3.66
N SER A 65 -19.44 3.25 4.95
CA SER A 65 -18.96 4.20 5.96
C SER A 65 -17.44 4.18 6.17
N LEU A 66 -16.72 3.12 5.79
CA LEU A 66 -15.25 3.07 5.87
C LEU A 66 -14.57 4.16 5.03
N THR A 67 -15.26 4.72 4.04
CA THR A 67 -14.83 5.92 3.30
C THR A 67 -14.44 7.06 4.25
N LYS A 68 -15.10 7.16 5.41
CA LYS A 68 -14.81 8.19 6.43
C LYS A 68 -13.41 8.08 7.01
N MET A 69 -12.73 6.93 6.93
CA MET A 69 -11.32 6.83 7.31
C MET A 69 -10.44 7.75 6.47
N MET A 70 -10.68 7.84 5.15
CA MET A 70 -9.95 8.77 4.28
C MET A 70 -10.36 10.23 4.55
N THR A 71 -11.64 10.49 4.81
CA THR A 71 -12.11 11.83 5.22
C THR A 71 -11.36 12.30 6.48
N SER A 72 -11.30 11.47 7.51
CA SER A 72 -10.56 11.78 8.74
C SER A 72 -9.06 11.89 8.51
N TYR A 73 -8.48 11.07 7.62
CA TYR A 73 -7.07 11.16 7.26
C TYR A 73 -6.71 12.53 6.67
N VAL A 74 -7.53 13.05 5.74
CA VAL A 74 -7.31 14.37 5.14
C VAL A 74 -7.42 15.49 6.18
N VAL A 75 -8.41 15.42 7.09
CA VAL A 75 -8.53 16.37 8.21
C VAL A 75 -7.30 16.29 9.12
N GLY A 76 -6.84 15.09 9.48
CA GLY A 76 -5.66 14.87 10.30
C GLY A 76 -4.39 15.42 9.67
N VAL A 77 -4.21 15.27 8.35
CA VAL A 77 -3.10 15.89 7.61
C VAL A 77 -3.18 17.42 7.68
N ALA A 78 -4.37 18.01 7.52
CA ALA A 78 -4.55 19.46 7.61
C ALA A 78 -4.23 20.00 9.01
N LEU A 79 -4.66 19.30 10.07
CA LEU A 79 -4.30 19.60 11.46
C LEU A 79 -2.79 19.51 11.68
N LYS A 80 -2.16 18.41 11.24
CA LYS A 80 -0.70 18.20 11.36
C LYS A 80 0.10 19.28 10.63
N GLN A 81 -0.42 19.80 9.52
CA GLN A 81 0.20 20.88 8.75
C GLN A 81 -0.10 22.28 9.30
N GLY A 82 -0.92 22.41 10.36
CA GLY A 82 -1.33 23.70 10.91
C GLY A 82 -2.23 24.52 9.98
N LYS A 83 -2.88 23.88 9.01
CA LYS A 83 -3.82 24.54 8.08
C LYS A 83 -5.17 24.84 8.72
N ILE A 84 -5.55 24.02 9.70
CA ILE A 84 -6.72 24.16 10.55
C ILE A 84 -6.33 23.78 11.98
N HIS A 85 -7.14 24.17 12.95
CA HIS A 85 -6.95 23.87 14.37
C HIS A 85 -8.25 23.34 14.96
N ASN A 86 -8.13 22.56 16.04
CA ASN A 86 -9.30 22.04 16.77
C ASN A 86 -10.18 23.14 17.38
N THR A 87 -9.64 24.36 17.53
CA THR A 87 -10.33 25.54 18.06
C THR A 87 -10.92 26.42 16.97
N ASP A 88 -10.73 26.10 15.70
CA ASP A 88 -11.28 26.90 14.60
C ASP A 88 -12.81 26.78 14.60
N MET A 89 -13.48 27.93 14.58
CA MET A 89 -14.93 27.99 14.45
C MET A 89 -15.32 27.81 12.98
N VAL A 90 -16.14 26.79 12.69
CA VAL A 90 -16.63 26.48 11.35
C VAL A 90 -18.11 26.82 11.25
N THR A 91 -18.50 27.60 10.23
CA THR A 91 -19.91 27.87 9.93
C THR A 91 -20.53 26.68 9.21
N ILE A 92 -21.67 26.19 9.70
CA ILE A 92 -22.40 25.06 9.10
C ILE A 92 -23.25 25.58 7.92
N GLY A 93 -22.85 25.23 6.71
CA GLY A 93 -23.61 25.54 5.49
C GLY A 93 -24.78 24.58 5.26
N GLU A 94 -25.71 24.97 4.39
CA GLU A 94 -26.91 24.18 4.06
C GLU A 94 -26.58 22.78 3.51
N SER A 95 -25.45 22.63 2.79
CA SER A 95 -24.99 21.34 2.27
C SER A 95 -24.56 20.34 3.35
N ALA A 96 -24.36 20.79 4.59
CA ALA A 96 -24.04 19.95 5.73
C ALA A 96 -25.27 19.55 6.55
N TRP A 97 -26.48 19.97 6.14
CA TRP A 97 -27.71 19.55 6.79
C TRP A 97 -28.02 18.10 6.41
N GLY A 98 -28.30 17.27 7.42
CA GLY A 98 -28.81 15.91 7.18
C GLY A 98 -30.26 16.00 6.73
N ALA A 99 -30.57 15.47 5.56
CA ALA A 99 -31.94 15.13 5.18
C ALA A 99 -32.37 13.84 5.88
#